data_AF-A0A0G1KE76-F1
#
_entry.id   AF-A0A0G1KE76-F1
#
_cell.length_a   1.000
_cell.length_b   1.000
_cell.length_c   1.000
_cell.angle_alpha   90.00
_cell.angle_beta   90.00
_cell.angle_gamma   90.00
#
_symmetry.space_group_name_H-M   'P 1'
#
loop_
_entity.id
_entity.type
_entity.pdbx_description
1 polymer ?
#
loop_
_entity_poly.entity_id
_entity_poly.type
_entity_poly.pdbx_seq_one_letter_code
_entity_poly.pdbx_strand_id
1 'polypeptide(L)'
;MRKDIVITNQNIYNFVEEKAARLSSQLYRTIKKSPKDRGYFAMIVGSSCSGKSLVLIKLSELLSTKSKSQNFIFCQPLVDRQDILKDTIRSRTKESITATSFSTKAEIENIFHDYDIIAVDEVQLIPHGLQSFFLRELHLFLDRGGFFVCAGLDYNSLGGEFIFPALLKTRSHRVHHLQSLCSMCGKPADRFDQRLVNGKPANVNMPDFAGPTDTITYEPRCSDCLIIQK
;
A
#
# COMPACT_ATOMS: atom_id res chain seq x y z
N MET A 1 -0.67 -0.37 38.49
CA MET A 1 -0.86 0.92 37.79
C MET A 1 -0.18 0.82 36.43
N ARG A 2 -0.94 0.65 35.34
CA ARG A 2 -0.38 0.84 33.99
C ARG A 2 -0.14 2.35 33.86
N LYS A 3 1.10 2.77 33.58
CA LYS A 3 1.36 4.15 33.18
C LYS A 3 0.56 4.38 31.89
N ASP A 4 -0.40 5.29 31.91
CA ASP A 4 -1.05 5.77 30.70
C ASP A 4 0.02 6.48 29.88
N ILE A 5 0.63 5.73 28.95
CA ILE A 5 1.49 6.32 27.94
C ILE A 5 0.56 7.13 27.05
N VAL A 6 0.63 8.46 27.17
CA VAL A 6 -0.05 9.35 26.23
C VAL A 6 0.64 9.18 24.88
N ILE A 7 0.04 8.39 23.99
CA ILE A 7 0.53 8.28 22.61
C ILE A 7 0.16 9.56 21.89
N THR A 8 1.18 10.30 21.47
CA THR A 8 0.98 11.45 20.60
C THR A 8 0.96 10.97 19.15
N ASN A 9 0.31 11.74 18.27
CA ASN A 9 0.37 11.49 16.82
C ASN A 9 1.84 11.43 16.32
N GLN A 10 2.74 12.21 16.94
CA GLN A 10 4.17 12.18 16.61
C GLN A 10 4.82 10.81 16.85
N ASN A 11 4.45 10.12 17.93
CA ASN A 11 4.98 8.78 18.20
C ASN A 11 4.57 7.77 17.10
N ILE A 12 3.32 7.87 16.63
CA ILE A 12 2.79 7.03 15.55
C ILE A 12 3.53 7.33 14.24
N TYR A 13 3.70 8.61 13.91
CA TYR A 13 4.42 9.02 12.69
C TYR A 13 5.87 8.53 12.69
N ASN A 14 6.62 8.77 13.77
CA ASN A 14 8.01 8.33 13.87
C ASN A 14 8.14 6.80 13.70
N PHE A 15 7.25 6.03 14.31
CA PHE A 15 7.24 4.56 14.18
C PHE A 15 7.01 4.10 12.74
N VAL A 16 6.07 4.75 12.05
CA VAL A 16 5.75 4.46 10.64
C VAL A 16 6.90 4.86 9.73
N GLU A 17 7.50 6.03 9.94
CA GLU A 17 8.63 6.53 9.15
C GLU A 17 9.86 5.63 9.26
N GLU A 18 10.21 5.19 10.48
CA GLU A 18 11.35 4.30 10.71
C GLU A 18 11.17 2.96 9.98
N LYS A 19 9.99 2.35 10.10
CA LYS A 19 9.66 1.10 9.39
C LYS A 19 9.69 1.29 7.89
N ALA A 20 9.15 2.41 7.39
CA ALA A 20 9.12 2.68 5.97
C ALA A 20 10.54 2.86 5.40
N ALA A 21 11.41 3.61 6.08
CA ALA A 21 12.79 3.82 5.70
C ALA A 21 13.62 2.53 5.71
N ARG A 22 13.39 1.66 6.71
CA ARG A 22 14.03 0.34 6.79
C ARG A 22 13.61 -0.55 5.62
N LEU A 23 12.32 -0.62 5.32
CA LEU A 23 11.82 -1.48 4.25
C LEU A 23 12.20 -0.97 2.87
N SER A 24 12.09 0.34 2.59
CA SER A 24 12.52 0.91 1.30
C SER A 24 14.01 0.66 1.04
N SER A 25 14.85 0.79 2.08
CA SER A 25 16.28 0.45 2.01
C SER A 25 16.52 -1.04 1.72
N GLN A 26 15.73 -1.94 2.30
CA GLN A 26 15.81 -3.37 2.03
C GLN A 26 15.39 -3.70 0.60
N LEU A 27 14.29 -3.13 0.11
CA LEU A 27 13.81 -3.30 -1.27
C LEU A 27 14.85 -2.81 -2.26
N TYR A 28 15.39 -1.60 -2.05
CA TYR A 28 16.45 -1.04 -2.89
C TYR A 28 17.70 -1.93 -2.95
N ARG A 29 18.15 -2.48 -1.81
CA ARG A 29 19.27 -3.45 -1.79
C ARG A 29 18.94 -4.73 -2.54
N THR A 30 17.68 -5.17 -2.50
CA THR A 30 17.21 -6.35 -3.24
C THR A 30 17.27 -6.07 -4.73
N ILE A 31 16.71 -4.95 -5.19
CA ILE A 31 16.77 -4.49 -6.60
C ILE A 31 18.22 -4.49 -7.12
N LYS A 32 19.17 -3.96 -6.36
CA LYS A 32 20.58 -3.90 -6.78
C LYS A 32 21.27 -5.27 -6.86
N LYS A 33 20.78 -6.26 -6.11
CA LYS A 33 21.36 -7.61 -6.05
C LYS A 33 20.64 -8.61 -6.93
N SER A 34 19.41 -8.32 -7.35
CA SER A 34 18.61 -9.23 -8.17
C SER A 34 19.29 -9.51 -9.51
N PRO A 35 19.40 -10.78 -9.91
CA PRO A 35 19.84 -11.14 -11.26
C PRO A 35 18.89 -10.52 -12.29
N LYS A 36 19.43 -9.96 -13.39
CA LYS A 36 18.62 -9.30 -14.44
C LYS A 36 17.72 -10.28 -15.21
N ASP A 37 18.01 -11.57 -15.14
CA ASP A 37 17.30 -12.66 -15.81
C ASP A 37 16.28 -13.36 -14.92
N ARG A 38 16.08 -12.89 -13.67
CA ARG A 38 15.11 -13.47 -12.74
C ARG A 38 14.18 -12.41 -12.20
N GLY A 39 12.90 -12.51 -12.58
CA GLY A 39 11.87 -11.64 -12.05
C GLY A 39 11.75 -11.74 -10.54
N TYR A 40 11.30 -10.64 -9.93
CA TYR A 40 11.05 -10.60 -8.49
C TYR A 40 9.78 -9.84 -8.20
N PHE A 41 9.00 -10.34 -7.26
CA PHE A 41 7.74 -9.73 -6.84
C PHE A 41 7.72 -9.57 -5.32
N ALA A 42 7.81 -8.33 -4.83
CA ALA A 42 7.50 -7.98 -3.45
C ALA A 42 6.11 -7.33 -3.32
N MET A 43 5.38 -7.69 -2.27
CA MET A 43 4.12 -7.06 -1.92
C MET A 43 4.19 -6.46 -0.52
N ILE A 44 3.66 -5.25 -0.36
CA ILE A 44 3.61 -4.49 0.89
C ILE A 44 2.15 -4.37 1.29
N VAL A 45 1.80 -4.85 2.48
CA VAL A 45 0.41 -4.89 2.95
C VAL A 45 0.30 -4.37 4.37
N GLY A 46 -0.91 -3.94 4.72
CA GLY A 46 -1.25 -3.46 6.05
C GLY A 46 -2.34 -2.40 6.02
N SER A 47 -2.76 -1.96 7.20
CA SER A 47 -3.84 -0.98 7.35
C SER A 47 -3.48 0.40 6.74
N SER A 48 -4.45 1.29 6.58
CA SER A 48 -4.27 2.57 5.88
C SER A 48 -3.25 3.52 6.55
N CYS A 49 -2.97 3.36 7.84
CA CYS A 49 -1.96 4.12 8.58
C CYS A 49 -0.60 3.42 8.75
N SER A 50 -0.33 2.33 8.02
CA SER A 50 0.88 1.52 8.23
C SER A 50 2.13 2.00 7.47
N GLY A 51 2.00 3.01 6.60
CA GLY A 51 3.15 3.58 5.85
C GLY A 51 3.47 2.91 4.51
N LYS A 52 2.52 2.19 3.90
CA LYS A 52 2.75 1.48 2.63
C LYS A 52 3.20 2.42 1.50
N SER A 53 2.43 3.48 1.24
CA SER A 53 2.76 4.51 0.23
C SER A 53 4.09 5.21 0.54
N LEU A 54 4.39 5.41 1.83
CA LEU A 54 5.65 6.02 2.27
C LEU A 54 6.87 5.14 1.92
N VAL A 55 6.73 3.80 1.97
CA VAL A 55 7.77 2.90 1.47
C VAL A 55 8.04 3.10 -0.01
N LEU A 56 6.99 3.22 -0.82
CA LEU A 56 7.12 3.46 -2.26
C LEU A 56 7.75 4.83 -2.55
N ILE A 57 7.33 5.88 -1.83
CA ILE A 57 7.92 7.23 -1.92
C ILE A 57 9.42 7.19 -1.62
N LYS A 58 9.82 6.63 -0.48
CA LYS A 58 11.23 6.52 -0.10
C LYS A 58 12.03 5.61 -1.03
N LEU A 59 11.39 4.58 -1.61
CA LEU A 59 12.01 3.75 -2.64
C LEU A 59 12.28 4.56 -3.93
N SER A 60 11.33 5.42 -4.33
CA SER A 60 11.49 6.32 -5.48
C SER A 60 12.67 7.28 -5.30
N GLU A 61 12.82 7.85 -4.11
CA GLU A 61 13.96 8.71 -3.77
C GLU A 61 15.29 7.96 -3.87
N LEU A 62 15.35 6.72 -3.35
CA LEU A 62 16.54 5.88 -3.43
C LEU A 62 16.90 5.49 -4.87
N LEU A 63 15.89 5.15 -5.70
CA LEU A 63 16.10 4.81 -7.10
C LEU A 63 16.57 6.03 -7.91
N SER A 64 15.91 7.17 -7.75
CA SER A 64 16.22 8.42 -8.47
C SER A 64 17.63 8.95 -8.17
N THR A 65 18.09 8.82 -6.92
CA THR A 65 19.39 9.36 -6.49
C THR A 65 20.56 8.40 -6.74
N LYS A 66 20.31 7.08 -6.80
CA LYS A 66 21.38 6.06 -6.76
C LYS A 66 21.30 5.01 -7.87
N SER A 67 20.30 5.05 -8.75
CA SER A 67 20.16 4.14 -9.88
C SER A 67 20.03 4.92 -11.19
N LYS A 68 21.10 4.94 -12.00
CA LYS A 68 21.14 5.67 -13.28
C LYS A 68 20.84 4.79 -14.51
N SER A 69 20.68 3.48 -14.34
CA SER A 69 20.72 2.51 -15.46
C SER A 69 19.52 1.58 -15.57
N GLN A 70 18.49 1.75 -14.74
CA GLN A 70 17.26 0.96 -14.80
C GLN A 70 16.08 1.92 -14.91
N ASN A 71 15.20 1.68 -15.87
CA ASN A 71 14.00 2.48 -16.03
C ASN A 71 12.98 2.00 -14.98
N PHE A 72 12.53 2.91 -14.13
CA PHE A 72 11.53 2.59 -13.10
C PHE A 72 10.31 3.50 -13.23
N ILE A 73 9.16 2.99 -12.82
CA ILE A 73 7.91 3.73 -12.78
C ILE A 73 7.14 3.44 -11.49
N PHE A 74 6.48 4.48 -11.00
CA PHE A 74 5.53 4.41 -9.91
C PHE A 74 4.14 4.67 -10.46
N CYS A 75 3.18 3.81 -10.13
CA CYS A 75 1.84 3.83 -10.71
C CYS A 75 0.78 3.62 -9.63
N GLN A 76 -0.46 3.94 -9.98
CA GLN A 76 -1.64 3.62 -9.18
C GLN A 76 -2.88 3.50 -10.08
N PRO A 77 -3.95 2.82 -9.64
CA PRO A 77 -5.21 2.83 -10.36
C PRO A 77 -5.81 4.23 -10.41
N LEU A 78 -6.33 4.65 -11.56
CA LEU A 78 -7.16 5.83 -11.67
C LEU A 78 -8.57 5.49 -11.15
N VAL A 79 -9.01 6.21 -10.13
CA VAL A 79 -10.31 6.02 -9.48
C VAL A 79 -10.96 7.36 -9.20
N ASP A 80 -12.29 7.40 -9.24
CA ASP A 80 -13.07 8.58 -8.86
C ASP A 80 -13.21 8.64 -7.33
N ARG A 81 -12.15 9.11 -6.66
CA ARG A 81 -12.07 9.22 -5.21
C ARG A 81 -11.29 10.46 -4.79
N GLN A 82 -11.84 11.21 -3.83
CA GLN A 82 -11.20 12.44 -3.34
C GLN A 82 -9.87 12.19 -2.62
N ASP A 83 -9.70 11.02 -1.99
CA ASP A 83 -8.48 10.65 -1.29
C ASP A 83 -7.35 10.18 -2.22
N ILE A 84 -7.65 9.88 -3.49
CA ILE A 84 -6.69 9.41 -4.48
C ILE A 84 -6.51 10.50 -5.56
N LEU A 85 -5.36 11.15 -5.54
CA LEU A 85 -5.04 12.20 -6.50
C LEU A 85 -4.49 11.61 -7.79
N LYS A 86 -5.03 12.02 -8.94
CA LYS A 86 -4.49 11.62 -10.24
C LYS A 86 -2.99 11.95 -10.32
N ASP A 87 -2.24 11.00 -10.85
CA ASP A 87 -0.81 11.04 -11.18
C ASP A 87 0.10 11.37 -9.99
N THR A 88 -0.35 11.00 -8.79
CA THR A 88 0.33 11.30 -7.53
C THR A 88 0.15 10.16 -6.53
N ILE A 89 1.26 9.57 -6.07
CA ILE A 89 1.26 8.74 -4.86
C ILE A 89 1.55 9.65 -3.68
N ARG A 90 0.67 9.64 -2.68
CA ARG A 90 0.78 10.50 -1.49
C ARG A 90 0.63 9.69 -0.21
N SER A 91 1.52 9.96 0.74
CA SER A 91 1.46 9.41 2.09
C SER A 91 0.62 10.28 3.04
N ARG A 92 0.26 9.72 4.19
CA ARG A 92 -0.36 10.49 5.29
C ARG A 92 0.63 11.37 6.06
N THR A 93 1.93 11.22 5.87
CA THR A 93 2.97 12.15 6.39
C THR A 93 3.12 13.39 5.50
N LYS A 94 2.25 13.57 4.49
CA LYS A 94 2.27 14.66 3.50
C LYS A 94 3.43 14.60 2.49
N GLU A 95 4.26 13.56 2.53
CA GLU A 95 5.21 13.25 1.45
C GLU A 95 4.45 12.73 0.22
N SER A 96 4.90 13.08 -0.98
CA SER A 96 4.31 12.65 -2.25
C SER A 96 5.33 12.57 -3.38
N ILE A 97 5.04 11.75 -4.39
CA ILE A 97 5.81 11.65 -5.63
C ILE A 97 4.87 11.70 -6.84
N THR A 98 5.38 12.11 -7.99
CA THR A 98 4.70 11.91 -9.27
C THR A 98 4.57 10.42 -9.55
N ALA A 99 3.41 10.02 -10.07
CA ALA A 99 3.11 8.65 -10.47
C ALA A 99 2.28 8.66 -11.76
N THR A 100 2.12 7.49 -12.39
CA THR A 100 1.23 7.31 -13.54
C THR A 100 -0.05 6.61 -13.12
N SER A 101 -1.19 7.24 -13.37
CA SER A 101 -2.49 6.61 -13.14
C SER A 101 -2.90 5.78 -14.35
N PHE A 102 -3.47 4.59 -14.13
CA PHE A 102 -3.97 3.74 -15.21
C PHE A 102 -5.44 3.34 -15.00
N SER A 103 -6.18 3.23 -16.09
CA SER A 103 -7.59 2.85 -16.15
C SER A 103 -7.92 1.89 -17.28
N THR A 104 -6.97 1.63 -18.19
CA THR A 104 -7.17 0.82 -19.38
C THR A 104 -6.13 -0.29 -19.52
N LYS A 105 -6.45 -1.29 -20.33
CA LYS A 105 -5.52 -2.38 -20.67
C LYS A 105 -4.27 -1.88 -21.39
N ALA A 106 -4.43 -0.94 -22.32
CA ALA A 106 -3.32 -0.37 -23.09
C ALA A 106 -2.32 0.38 -22.19
N GLU A 107 -2.82 1.15 -21.21
CA GLU A 107 -1.94 1.81 -20.23
C GLU A 107 -1.17 0.80 -19.38
N ILE A 108 -1.84 -0.26 -18.91
CA ILE A 108 -1.20 -1.35 -18.15
C ILE A 108 -0.12 -2.01 -19.01
N GLU A 109 -0.44 -2.39 -20.26
CA GLU A 109 0.50 -3.03 -21.19
C GLU A 109 1.76 -2.18 -21.42
N ASN A 110 1.59 -0.88 -21.72
CA ASN A 110 2.71 0.04 -21.91
C ASN A 110 3.59 0.13 -20.66
N ILE A 111 2.98 0.26 -19.47
CA ILE A 111 3.71 0.28 -18.18
C ILE A 111 4.52 -1.01 -18.01
N PHE A 112 3.93 -2.17 -18.28
CA PHE A 112 4.58 -3.47 -18.12
C PHE A 112 5.62 -3.79 -19.20
N HIS A 113 5.63 -3.08 -20.32
CA HIS A 113 6.59 -3.25 -21.41
C HIS A 113 7.83 -2.33 -21.26
N ASP A 114 7.63 -1.06 -20.92
CA ASP A 114 8.66 -0.01 -21.09
C ASP A 114 9.64 0.14 -19.91
N TYR A 115 9.33 -0.49 -18.77
CA TYR A 115 10.08 -0.32 -17.53
C TYR A 115 10.71 -1.63 -17.04
N ASP A 116 11.78 -1.53 -16.26
CA ASP A 116 12.46 -2.67 -15.61
C ASP A 116 11.96 -2.89 -14.18
N ILE A 117 11.52 -1.81 -13.54
CA ILE A 117 11.04 -1.79 -12.16
C ILE A 117 9.67 -1.08 -12.14
N ILE A 118 8.65 -1.78 -11.65
CA ILE A 118 7.29 -1.25 -11.60
C ILE A 118 6.82 -1.31 -10.14
N ALA A 119 6.44 -0.16 -9.60
CA ALA A 119 5.88 -0.02 -8.27
C ALA A 119 4.42 0.44 -8.36
N VAL A 120 3.47 -0.35 -7.87
CA VAL A 120 2.02 0.00 -7.92
C VAL A 120 1.47 0.20 -6.52
N ASP A 121 0.94 1.39 -6.22
CA ASP A 121 0.20 1.65 -4.97
C ASP A 121 -1.30 1.34 -5.12
N GLU A 122 -1.98 1.23 -3.98
CA GLU A 122 -3.43 1.04 -3.88
C GLU A 122 -4.00 -0.11 -4.74
N VAL A 123 -3.30 -1.25 -4.81
CA VAL A 123 -3.71 -2.36 -5.71
C VAL A 123 -5.09 -2.94 -5.42
N GLN A 124 -5.63 -2.76 -4.21
CA GLN A 124 -7.01 -3.14 -3.90
C GLN A 124 -8.05 -2.36 -4.71
N LEU A 125 -7.66 -1.22 -5.29
CA LEU A 125 -8.51 -0.34 -6.10
C LEU A 125 -8.50 -0.71 -7.58
N ILE A 126 -7.72 -1.71 -8.02
CA ILE A 126 -7.71 -2.15 -9.42
C ILE A 126 -9.09 -2.71 -9.78
N PRO A 127 -9.79 -2.13 -10.78
CA PRO A 127 -11.13 -2.58 -11.17
C PRO A 127 -11.16 -4.06 -11.56
N HIS A 128 -12.19 -4.79 -11.16
CA HIS A 128 -12.34 -6.23 -11.42
C HIS A 128 -12.14 -6.59 -12.91
N GLY A 129 -12.65 -5.78 -13.83
CA GLY A 129 -12.51 -5.99 -15.28
C GLY A 129 -11.06 -5.90 -15.82
N LEU A 130 -10.13 -5.35 -15.04
CA LEU A 130 -8.71 -5.24 -15.40
C LEU A 130 -7.83 -6.28 -14.69
N GLN A 131 -8.31 -6.89 -13.61
CA GLN A 131 -7.49 -7.75 -12.73
C GLN A 131 -6.88 -8.96 -13.46
N SER A 132 -7.66 -9.67 -14.27
CA SER A 132 -7.15 -10.81 -15.04
C SER A 132 -6.08 -10.40 -16.06
N PHE A 133 -6.25 -9.23 -16.69
CA PHE A 133 -5.27 -8.69 -17.64
C PHE A 133 -4.00 -8.27 -16.92
N PHE A 134 -4.13 -7.54 -15.80
CA PHE A 134 -3.02 -7.14 -14.96
C PHE A 134 -2.17 -8.34 -14.51
N LEU A 135 -2.80 -9.45 -14.07
CA LEU A 135 -2.09 -10.66 -13.66
C LEU A 135 -1.33 -11.32 -14.82
N ARG A 136 -1.85 -11.25 -16.05
CA ARG A 136 -1.17 -11.73 -17.25
C ARG A 136 0.07 -10.89 -17.54
N GLU A 137 -0.06 -9.56 -17.55
CA GLU A 137 1.07 -8.66 -17.80
C GLU A 137 2.14 -8.80 -16.71
N LEU A 138 1.72 -8.91 -15.44
CA LEU A 138 2.64 -9.18 -14.34
C LEU A 138 3.41 -10.49 -14.53
N HIS A 139 2.76 -11.55 -15.03
CA HIS A 139 3.45 -12.81 -15.31
C HIS A 139 4.51 -12.65 -16.40
N LEU A 140 4.16 -12.06 -17.55
CA LEU A 140 5.10 -11.80 -18.65
C LEU A 140 6.27 -10.91 -18.21
N PHE A 141 5.98 -9.91 -17.38
CA PHE A 141 6.97 -9.01 -16.81
C PHE A 141 7.97 -9.72 -15.90
N LEU A 142 7.49 -10.62 -15.04
CA LEU A 142 8.36 -11.42 -14.17
C LEU A 142 9.18 -12.43 -15.00
N ASP A 143 8.60 -13.04 -16.02
CA ASP A 143 9.29 -14.00 -16.90
C ASP A 143 10.45 -13.36 -17.66
N ARG A 144 10.33 -12.07 -18.03
CA ARG A 144 11.41 -11.31 -18.68
C ARG A 144 12.43 -10.68 -17.72
N GLY A 145 12.36 -10.97 -16.41
CA GLY A 145 13.33 -10.48 -15.43
C GLY A 145 12.93 -9.20 -14.67
N GLY A 146 11.69 -8.74 -14.81
CA GLY A 146 11.20 -7.50 -14.20
C GLY A 146 11.13 -7.53 -12.67
N PHE A 147 11.33 -6.37 -12.04
CA PHE A 147 11.18 -6.21 -10.58
C PHE A 147 9.86 -5.50 -10.25
N PHE A 148 8.89 -6.25 -9.75
CA PHE A 148 7.58 -5.74 -9.39
C PHE A 148 7.47 -5.52 -7.87
N VAL A 149 7.01 -4.34 -7.47
CA VAL A 149 6.60 -4.05 -6.10
C VAL A 149 5.16 -3.57 -6.12
N CYS A 150 4.34 -4.03 -5.20
CA CYS A 150 3.04 -3.38 -4.99
C CYS A 150 2.73 -3.12 -3.52
N ALA A 151 1.86 -2.14 -3.30
CA ALA A 151 1.35 -1.76 -1.99
C ALA A 151 -0.18 -1.72 -2.02
N GLY A 152 -0.82 -2.21 -0.94
CA GLY A 152 -2.28 -2.17 -0.85
C GLY A 152 -2.83 -2.64 0.50
N LEU A 153 -4.15 -2.49 0.67
CA LEU A 153 -4.87 -3.02 1.83
C LEU A 153 -5.10 -4.53 1.66
N ASP A 154 -4.92 -5.28 2.74
CA ASP A 154 -5.30 -6.70 2.79
C ASP A 154 -6.78 -6.90 3.14
N TYR A 155 -7.26 -6.07 4.07
CA TYR A 155 -8.56 -6.20 4.71
C TYR A 155 -9.31 -4.88 4.64
N ASN A 156 -10.62 -4.94 4.50
CA ASN A 156 -11.51 -3.82 4.75
C ASN A 156 -11.69 -3.60 6.26
N SER A 157 -12.38 -2.52 6.65
CA SER A 157 -12.59 -2.18 8.07
C SER A 157 -13.51 -3.13 8.84
N LEU A 158 -14.17 -4.06 8.15
CA LEU A 158 -15.00 -5.11 8.73
C LEU A 158 -14.26 -6.45 8.84
N GLY A 159 -12.99 -6.50 8.43
CA GLY A 159 -12.17 -7.71 8.45
C GLY A 159 -12.34 -8.62 7.22
N GLY A 160 -13.11 -8.21 6.22
CA GLY A 160 -13.21 -8.91 4.93
C GLY A 160 -11.98 -8.66 4.06
N GLU A 161 -11.47 -9.69 3.38
CA GLU A 161 -10.30 -9.56 2.53
C GLU A 161 -10.61 -8.91 1.18
N PHE A 162 -9.70 -8.08 0.69
CA PHE A 162 -9.73 -7.67 -0.71
C PHE A 162 -9.18 -8.81 -1.58
N ILE A 163 -10.02 -9.29 -2.51
CA ILE A 163 -9.71 -10.47 -3.34
C ILE A 163 -8.42 -10.29 -4.15
N PHE A 164 -8.25 -9.13 -4.80
CA PHE A 164 -7.09 -8.92 -5.68
C PHE A 164 -5.76 -8.88 -4.92
N PRO A 165 -5.63 -8.12 -3.82
CA PRO A 165 -4.49 -8.24 -2.90
C PRO A 165 -4.25 -9.66 -2.40
N ALA A 166 -5.30 -10.42 -2.05
CA ALA A 166 -5.15 -11.82 -1.63
C ALA A 166 -4.51 -12.69 -2.73
N LEU A 167 -4.96 -12.55 -3.97
CA LEU A 167 -4.36 -13.24 -5.13
C LEU A 167 -2.91 -12.81 -5.36
N LEU A 168 -2.62 -11.50 -5.31
CA LEU A 168 -1.27 -10.97 -5.46
C LEU A 168 -0.30 -11.52 -4.40
N LYS A 169 -0.74 -11.65 -3.13
CA LYS A 169 0.07 -12.27 -2.06
C LYS A 169 0.52 -13.67 -2.44
N THR A 170 -0.37 -14.52 -2.99
CA THR A 170 -0.04 -15.90 -3.39
C THR A 170 0.99 -16.00 -4.51
N ARG A 171 1.15 -14.93 -5.31
CA ARG A 171 2.08 -14.86 -6.44
C ARG A 171 3.38 -14.15 -6.09
N SER A 172 3.43 -13.50 -4.93
CA SER A 172 4.59 -12.73 -4.50
C SER A 172 5.70 -13.63 -3.95
N HIS A 173 6.94 -13.31 -4.28
CA HIS A 173 8.13 -13.95 -3.72
C HIS A 173 8.31 -13.53 -2.26
N ARG A 174 7.88 -12.31 -1.91
CA ARG A 174 7.97 -11.77 -0.55
C ARG A 174 6.78 -10.87 -0.23
N VAL A 175 6.09 -11.18 0.86
CA VAL A 175 5.09 -10.30 1.46
C VAL A 175 5.70 -9.57 2.67
N HIS A 176 5.50 -8.26 2.75
CA HIS A 176 5.91 -7.41 3.85
C HIS A 176 4.68 -6.84 4.54
N HIS A 177 4.42 -7.28 5.77
CA HIS A 177 3.33 -6.76 6.59
C HIS A 177 3.79 -5.55 7.39
N LEU A 178 3.29 -4.38 7.04
CA LEU A 178 3.46 -3.16 7.82
C LEU A 178 2.29 -3.01 8.80
N GLN A 179 2.62 -2.49 9.98
CA GLN A 179 1.67 -2.20 11.04
C GLN A 179 1.97 -0.80 11.59
N SER A 180 0.91 -0.09 11.95
CA SER A 180 0.99 1.15 12.73
C SER A 180 0.91 0.86 14.23
N LEU A 181 0.80 1.91 15.04
CA LEU A 181 0.44 1.82 16.45
C LEU A 181 -1.04 2.15 16.64
N CYS A 182 -1.68 1.51 17.61
CA CYS A 182 -3.06 1.77 17.98
C CYS A 182 -3.21 3.21 18.50
N SER A 183 -4.12 3.99 17.91
CA SER A 183 -4.42 5.36 18.33
C SER A 183 -4.99 5.45 19.75
N MET A 184 -5.57 4.36 20.26
CA MET A 184 -6.17 4.30 21.60
C MET A 184 -5.19 3.90 22.71
N CYS A 185 -4.29 2.95 22.46
CA CYS A 185 -3.46 2.35 23.51
C CYS A 185 -1.98 2.16 23.15
N GLY A 186 -1.56 2.48 21.93
CA GLY A 186 -0.14 2.49 21.53
C GLY A 186 0.48 1.12 21.27
N LYS A 187 -0.24 0.04 21.54
CA LYS A 187 0.15 -1.31 21.12
C LYS A 187 0.20 -1.39 19.58
N PRO A 188 0.90 -2.38 19.00
CA PRO A 188 0.80 -2.67 17.57
C PRO A 188 -0.67 -2.75 17.12
N ALA A 189 -1.00 -2.03 16.05
CA ALA A 189 -2.34 -2.05 15.49
C ALA A 189 -2.65 -3.39 14.80
N ASP A 190 -3.94 -3.67 14.66
CA ASP A 190 -4.43 -4.84 13.93
C ASP A 190 -4.21 -4.66 12.42
N ARG A 191 -4.59 -5.68 11.66
CA ARG A 191 -4.41 -5.78 10.20
C ARG A 191 -5.34 -4.84 9.42
N PHE A 192 -6.42 -4.35 10.04
CA PHE A 192 -7.37 -3.40 9.46
C PHE A 192 -7.64 -2.23 10.41
N ASP A 193 -8.18 -1.15 9.86
CA ASP A 193 -8.48 0.08 10.61
C ASP A 193 -9.89 0.04 11.21
N GLN A 194 -10.05 0.78 12.31
CA GLN A 194 -11.36 1.21 12.76
C GLN A 194 -11.91 2.24 11.75
N ARG A 195 -13.04 1.93 11.13
CA ARG A 195 -13.82 2.93 10.40
C ARG A 195 -14.67 3.73 11.39
N LEU A 196 -14.64 5.05 11.25
CA LEU A 196 -15.47 5.99 11.98
C LEU A 196 -16.36 6.76 11.01
N VAL A 197 -17.62 6.96 11.38
CA VAL A 197 -18.58 7.83 10.69
C VAL A 197 -19.00 8.91 11.67
N ASN A 198 -18.74 10.18 11.33
CA ASN A 198 -18.95 11.30 12.24
C ASN A 198 -18.31 11.07 13.62
N GLY A 199 -17.10 10.50 13.62
CA GLY A 199 -16.33 10.19 14.83
C GLY A 199 -16.80 8.98 15.63
N LYS A 200 -17.85 8.26 15.20
CA LYS A 200 -18.37 7.06 15.89
C LYS A 200 -18.02 5.79 15.13
N PRO A 201 -17.72 4.65 15.80
CA PRO A 201 -17.52 3.37 15.14
C PRO A 201 -18.61 3.05 14.13
N ALA A 202 -18.21 2.68 12.92
CA ALA A 202 -19.16 2.34 11.86
C ALA A 202 -19.97 1.08 12.18
N ASN A 203 -21.22 1.06 11.72
CA ASN A 203 -22.07 -0.13 11.74
C ASN A 203 -21.66 -1.12 10.63
N VAL A 204 -21.84 -2.42 10.87
CA VAL A 204 -21.55 -3.51 9.92
C VAL A 204 -22.43 -3.49 8.67
N ASN A 205 -23.62 -2.89 8.74
CA ASN A 205 -24.57 -2.82 7.62
C ASN A 205 -24.18 -1.77 6.57
N MET A 206 -23.13 -0.98 6.80
CA MET A 206 -22.58 -0.10 5.78
C MET A 206 -21.80 -0.89 4.72
N PRO A 207 -21.62 -0.36 3.49
CA PRO A 207 -20.85 -1.02 2.45
C PRO A 207 -19.49 -1.52 2.94
N ASP A 208 -19.08 -2.70 2.46
CA ASP A 208 -17.81 -3.34 2.82
C ASP A 208 -16.61 -2.43 2.58
N PHE A 209 -16.70 -1.57 1.56
CA PHE A 209 -15.67 -0.63 1.22
C PHE A 209 -16.23 0.77 1.01
N ALA A 210 -15.66 1.75 1.72
CA ALA A 210 -15.96 3.17 1.57
C ALA A 210 -14.66 3.97 1.61
N GLY A 211 -14.50 4.97 0.74
CA GLY A 211 -13.35 5.87 0.83
C GLY A 211 -13.41 6.78 2.06
N PRO A 212 -12.26 7.27 2.57
CA PRO A 212 -12.24 8.41 3.46
C PRO A 212 -12.95 9.61 2.82
N THR A 213 -13.74 10.34 3.62
CA THR A 213 -14.42 11.59 3.26
C THR A 213 -14.38 12.53 4.47
N ASP A 214 -15.02 13.70 4.39
CA ASP A 214 -15.17 14.59 5.55
C ASP A 214 -15.90 13.94 6.74
N THR A 215 -16.75 12.95 6.48
CA THR A 215 -17.53 12.24 7.51
C THR A 215 -17.01 10.84 7.80
N ILE A 216 -16.32 10.20 6.87
CA ILE A 216 -15.78 8.85 7.01
C ILE A 216 -14.27 8.92 7.21
N THR A 217 -13.80 8.48 8.38
CA THR A 217 -12.37 8.42 8.69
C THR A 217 -11.94 7.02 9.10
N TYR A 218 -10.64 6.78 9.04
CA TYR A 218 -10.02 5.50 9.38
C TYR A 218 -8.86 5.73 10.33
N GLU A 219 -8.80 4.97 11.41
CA GLU A 219 -7.70 5.01 12.36
C GLU A 219 -7.20 3.61 12.76
N PRO A 220 -5.89 3.46 13.00
CA PRO A 220 -5.33 2.18 13.39
C PRO A 220 -5.71 1.86 14.84
N ARG A 221 -6.33 0.70 15.07
CA ARG A 221 -6.59 0.18 16.42
C ARG A 221 -6.06 -1.24 16.56
N CYS A 222 -5.64 -1.63 17.76
CA CYS A 222 -5.34 -3.04 18.05
C CYS A 222 -6.64 -3.83 18.23
N SER A 223 -6.54 -5.16 18.24
CA SER A 223 -7.68 -6.06 18.44
C SER A 223 -8.48 -5.76 19.71
N ASP A 224 -7.82 -5.35 20.80
CA ASP A 224 -8.46 -4.99 22.07
C ASP A 224 -9.29 -3.69 22.00
N CYS A 225 -9.00 -2.81 21.04
CA CYS A 225 -9.60 -1.48 20.92
C CYS A 225 -10.54 -1.33 19.73
N LEU A 226 -10.59 -2.31 18.83
CA LEU A 226 -11.52 -2.34 17.71
C LEU A 226 -12.95 -2.49 18.23
N ILE A 227 -13.86 -1.68 17.67
CA ILE A 227 -15.28 -1.70 17.98
C ILE A 227 -16.04 -1.91 16.67
N ILE A 228 -16.75 -3.04 16.60
CA ILE A 228 -17.63 -3.38 15.49
C ILE A 228 -19.07 -3.26 16.00
N GLN A 229 -19.81 -2.28 15.51
CA GLN A 229 -21.23 -2.11 15.85
C GLN A 229 -22.07 -2.99 14.93
N LYS A 230 -22.78 -3.97 15.51
CA LYS A 230 -23.80 -4.73 14.80
C LYS A 230 -25.07 -3.89 14.65
#